data_AF-A0AAE4BL13-F1
#
_entry.id   AF-A0AAE4BL13-F1
#
_cell.length_a   1.000
_cell.length_b   1.000
_cell.length_c   1.000
_cell.angle_alpha   90.00
_cell.angle_beta   90.00
_cell.angle_gamma   90.00
#
_symmetry.space_group_name_H-M   'P 1'
#
loop_
_entity.id
_entity.type
_entity.pdbx_description
1 polymer ?
#
loop_
_entity_poly.entity_id
_entity_poly.type
_entity_poly.pdbx_seq_one_letter_code
_entity_poly.pdbx_strand_id
1 'polypeptide(L)'
;MTTTPLAQIRKARGAAYSQAFVAAEITRMTGEDVGQAAVSYWELGKVNFTKVHPRRLRAYAAVLGITTADLARLADFDHDAVFTEDTAEPPRAQGLTTFLQLYGAHPAFPELRDPDWQRTLSGARFHGAAPTAPDAWLEYFLLLRRLHRAHP
;
A
#
# COMPACT_ATOMS: atom_id res chain seq x y z
N MET A 1 -28.50 17.65 -8.97
CA MET A 1 -27.63 16.59 -8.41
C MET A 1 -27.03 17.10 -7.12
N THR A 2 -27.38 16.48 -5.98
CA THR A 2 -26.85 16.85 -4.67
C THR A 2 -25.36 16.51 -4.63
N THR A 3 -24.49 17.51 -4.47
CA THR A 3 -23.05 17.26 -4.32
C THR A 3 -22.82 16.78 -2.89
N THR A 4 -22.25 15.59 -2.73
CA THR A 4 -21.97 15.01 -1.41
C THR A 4 -20.80 15.72 -0.73
N PRO A 5 -20.66 15.62 0.61
CA PRO A 5 -19.57 16.25 1.34
C PRO A 5 -18.18 15.87 0.80
N LEU A 6 -17.96 14.61 0.45
CA LEU A 6 -16.70 14.14 -0.15
C LEU A 6 -16.43 14.77 -1.52
N ALA A 7 -17.46 14.88 -2.37
CA ALA A 7 -17.33 15.54 -3.66
C ALA A 7 -17.07 17.05 -3.52
N GLN A 8 -17.63 17.70 -2.49
CA GLN A 8 -17.34 19.10 -2.19
C GLN A 8 -15.90 19.30 -1.76
N ILE A 9 -15.38 18.46 -0.85
CA ILE A 9 -13.99 18.52 -0.39
C ILE A 9 -13.03 18.34 -1.55
N ARG A 10 -13.25 17.34 -2.40
CA ARG A 10 -12.42 17.14 -3.60
C ARG A 10 -12.43 18.38 -4.50
N LYS A 11 -13.61 18.94 -4.80
CA LYS A 11 -13.72 20.14 -5.65
C LYS A 11 -13.03 21.35 -5.02
N ALA A 12 -13.06 21.50 -3.70
CA ALA A 12 -12.39 22.58 -2.98
C ALA A 12 -10.85 22.51 -3.08
N ARG A 13 -10.28 21.33 -3.37
CA ARG A 13 -8.84 21.15 -3.62
C ARG A 13 -8.39 21.71 -4.98
N GLY A 14 -9.34 22.01 -5.87
CA GLY A 14 -9.10 22.64 -7.16
C GLY A 14 -9.50 21.77 -8.34
N ALA A 15 -9.59 22.38 -9.52
CA ALA A 15 -10.06 21.73 -10.76
C ALA A 15 -9.20 20.52 -11.18
N ALA A 16 -7.92 20.48 -10.78
CA ALA A 16 -7.02 19.36 -11.06
C ALA A 16 -7.36 18.08 -10.28
N TYR A 17 -8.07 18.19 -9.14
CA TYR A 17 -8.53 17.05 -8.35
C TYR A 17 -9.79 16.43 -8.97
N SER A 18 -9.66 15.91 -10.20
CA SER A 18 -10.68 15.09 -10.82
C SER A 18 -10.79 13.73 -10.13
N GLN A 19 -11.89 13.02 -10.31
CA GLN A 19 -12.03 11.65 -9.79
C GLN A 19 -10.95 10.71 -10.41
N ALA A 20 -10.56 10.95 -11.67
CA ALA A 20 -9.50 10.20 -12.33
C ALA A 20 -8.12 10.49 -11.71
N PHE A 21 -7.85 11.76 -11.38
CA PHE A 21 -6.63 12.14 -10.67
C PHE A 21 -6.56 11.48 -9.29
N VAL A 22 -7.65 11.54 -8.51
CA VAL A 22 -7.70 10.92 -7.18
C VAL A 22 -7.50 9.41 -7.27
N ALA A 23 -8.16 8.75 -8.23
CA ALA A 23 -7.98 7.34 -8.53
C ALA A 23 -6.51 6.98 -8.82
N ALA A 24 -5.85 7.75 -9.72
CA ALA A 24 -4.44 7.55 -10.06
C ALA A 24 -3.51 7.71 -8.85
N GLU A 25 -3.75 8.71 -8.00
CA GLU A 25 -2.96 8.92 -6.79
C GLU A 25 -3.15 7.79 -5.77
N ILE A 26 -4.38 7.29 -5.59
CA ILE A 26 -4.60 6.12 -4.74
C ILE A 26 -3.84 4.92 -5.29
N THR A 27 -3.97 4.63 -6.58
CA THR A 27 -3.24 3.53 -7.24
C THR A 27 -1.72 3.67 -7.04
N ARG A 28 -1.17 4.88 -7.17
CA ARG A 28 0.24 5.17 -6.94
C ARG A 28 0.66 4.89 -5.49
N MET A 29 -0.18 5.21 -4.51
CA MET A 29 0.11 5.03 -3.08
C MET A 29 -0.06 3.57 -2.62
N THR A 30 -1.00 2.83 -3.19
CA THR A 30 -1.34 1.47 -2.75
C THR A 30 -0.71 0.38 -3.62
N GLY A 31 -0.38 0.69 -4.87
CA GLY A 31 -0.02 -0.31 -5.88
C GLY A 31 -1.20 -1.17 -6.34
N GLU A 32 -2.43 -0.82 -5.95
CA GLU A 32 -3.66 -1.51 -6.35
C GLU A 32 -4.45 -0.64 -7.32
N ASP A 33 -4.92 -1.22 -8.42
CA ASP A 33 -5.68 -0.48 -9.41
C ASP A 33 -7.03 0.00 -8.83
N VAL A 34 -7.18 1.32 -8.76
CA VAL A 34 -8.40 2.01 -8.39
C VAL A 34 -8.83 2.87 -9.59
N GLY A 35 -9.99 2.55 -10.17
CA GLY A 35 -10.54 3.30 -11.28
C GLY A 35 -11.34 4.53 -10.86
N GLN A 36 -11.50 5.49 -11.77
CA GLN A 36 -12.33 6.69 -11.59
C GLN A 36 -13.76 6.36 -11.09
N ALA A 37 -14.35 5.29 -11.62
CA ALA A 37 -15.71 4.86 -11.25
C ALA A 37 -15.81 4.48 -9.76
N ALA A 38 -14.75 3.89 -9.19
CA ALA A 38 -14.71 3.55 -7.77
C ALA A 38 -14.77 4.81 -6.90
N VAL A 39 -13.95 5.82 -7.23
CA VAL A 39 -13.96 7.12 -6.55
C VAL A 39 -15.32 7.81 -6.68
N SER A 40 -15.96 7.74 -7.86
CA SER A 40 -17.31 8.27 -8.05
C SER A 40 -18.34 7.56 -7.15
N TYR A 41 -18.27 6.24 -7.02
CA TYR A 41 -19.18 5.52 -6.13
C TYR A 41 -18.92 5.79 -4.65
N TRP A 42 -17.67 5.99 -4.24
CA TRP A 42 -17.33 6.44 -2.89
C TRP A 42 -17.93 7.81 -2.60
N GLU A 43 -17.76 8.77 -3.52
CA GLU A 43 -18.33 10.10 -3.38
C GLU A 43 -19.85 10.08 -3.34
N LEU A 44 -20.50 9.23 -4.13
CA LEU A 44 -21.96 9.12 -4.16
C LEU A 44 -22.55 8.32 -2.98
N GLY A 45 -21.74 7.81 -2.06
CA GLY A 45 -22.20 6.94 -0.97
C GLY A 45 -22.80 5.62 -1.45
N LYS A 46 -22.47 5.18 -2.67
CA LYS A 46 -22.97 3.92 -3.27
C LYS A 46 -22.15 2.70 -2.88
N VAL A 47 -21.10 2.88 -2.09
CA VAL A 47 -20.24 1.81 -1.60
C VAL A 47 -20.38 1.72 -0.09
N ASN A 48 -20.48 0.49 0.41
CA ASN A 48 -20.27 0.23 1.82
C ASN A 48 -18.77 0.31 2.12
N PHE A 49 -18.35 1.40 2.78
CA PHE A 49 -16.95 1.65 3.10
C PHE A 49 -16.34 0.57 4.01
N THR A 50 -17.14 -0.15 4.80
CA THR A 50 -16.62 -1.25 5.63
C THR A 50 -16.12 -2.45 4.82
N LYS A 51 -16.47 -2.52 3.52
CA LYS A 51 -15.99 -3.53 2.59
C LYS A 51 -14.80 -3.06 1.74
N VAL A 52 -14.39 -1.80 1.86
CA VAL A 52 -13.25 -1.26 1.12
C VAL A 52 -11.99 -1.49 1.94
N HIS A 53 -10.94 -1.98 1.28
CA HIS A 53 -9.67 -2.25 1.94
C HIS A 53 -9.14 -0.99 2.67
N PRO A 54 -8.79 -1.06 3.97
CA PRO A 54 -8.42 0.13 4.77
C PRO A 54 -7.29 0.95 4.15
N ARG A 55 -6.30 0.28 3.52
CA ARG A 55 -5.21 0.94 2.78
C ARG A 55 -5.69 1.91 1.70
N ARG A 56 -6.75 1.57 0.95
CA ARG A 56 -7.33 2.46 -0.08
C ARG A 56 -8.01 3.66 0.56
N LEU A 57 -8.68 3.46 1.68
CA LEU A 57 -9.36 4.53 2.41
C LEU A 57 -8.35 5.49 3.07
N ARG A 58 -7.25 4.98 3.62
CA ARG A 58 -6.12 5.80 4.10
C ARG A 58 -5.55 6.66 2.97
N ALA A 59 -5.28 6.06 1.82
CA ALA A 59 -4.80 6.79 0.64
C ALA A 59 -5.82 7.84 0.17
N TYR A 60 -7.11 7.48 0.11
CA TYR A 60 -8.17 8.41 -0.28
C TYR A 60 -8.26 9.62 0.66
N ALA A 61 -8.26 9.40 1.98
CA ALA A 61 -8.24 10.47 2.98
C ALA A 61 -7.00 11.37 2.81
N ALA A 62 -5.83 10.78 2.61
CA ALA A 62 -4.58 11.51 2.38
C ALA A 62 -4.63 12.39 1.11
N VAL A 63 -5.14 11.86 -0.01
CA VAL A 63 -5.30 12.64 -1.26
C VAL A 63 -6.24 13.82 -1.05
N LEU A 64 -7.35 13.60 -0.32
CA LEU A 64 -8.29 14.68 0.02
C LEU A 64 -7.77 15.65 1.09
N GLY A 65 -6.68 15.31 1.78
CA GLY A 65 -6.09 16.13 2.84
C GLY A 65 -6.93 16.15 4.11
N ILE A 66 -7.65 15.06 4.39
CA ILE A 66 -8.48 14.88 5.58
C ILE A 66 -7.98 13.68 6.39
N THR A 67 -8.41 13.58 7.66
CA THR A 67 -8.11 12.41 8.48
C THR A 67 -9.00 11.22 8.09
N THR A 68 -8.61 9.99 8.48
CA THR A 68 -9.48 8.82 8.31
C THR A 68 -10.74 8.93 9.18
N ALA A 69 -10.65 9.58 10.35
CA ALA A 69 -11.79 9.89 11.20
C ALA A 69 -12.78 10.85 10.51
N ASP A 70 -12.28 11.89 9.83
CA ASP A 70 -13.11 12.77 9.01
C ASP A 70 -13.76 12.01 7.87
N LEU A 71 -13.01 11.13 7.19
CA LEU A 71 -13.56 10.29 6.13
C LEU A 71 -14.71 9.42 6.65
N ALA A 72 -14.53 8.77 7.81
CA ALA A 72 -15.56 7.96 8.45
C ALA A 72 -16.82 8.78 8.79
N ARG A 73 -16.64 9.97 9.36
CA ARG A 73 -17.74 10.89 9.67
C ARG A 73 -18.47 11.39 8.42
N LEU A 74 -17.75 11.66 7.34
CA LEU A 74 -18.32 12.21 6.10
C LEU A 74 -19.04 11.14 5.26
N ALA A 75 -18.60 9.89 5.37
CA ALA A 75 -19.17 8.74 4.66
C ALA A 75 -20.08 7.87 5.54
N ASP A 76 -20.31 8.27 6.80
CA ASP A 76 -21.20 7.62 7.77
C ASP A 76 -20.89 6.13 7.97
N PHE A 77 -19.63 5.81 8.28
CA PHE A 77 -19.22 4.46 8.66
C PHE A 77 -18.45 4.44 9.98
N ASP A 78 -18.47 3.28 10.65
CA ASP A 78 -17.72 3.05 11.88
C ASP A 78 -16.20 3.06 11.60
N HIS A 79 -15.52 4.09 12.11
CA HIS A 79 -14.08 4.25 11.92
C HIS A 79 -13.30 3.08 12.51
N ASP A 80 -13.61 2.68 13.74
CA ASP A 80 -12.88 1.65 14.46
C ASP A 80 -13.10 0.28 13.83
N ALA A 81 -14.30 0.01 13.30
CA ALA A 81 -14.58 -1.23 12.57
C ALA A 81 -13.76 -1.40 11.28
N VAL A 82 -13.25 -0.31 10.71
CA VAL A 82 -12.52 -0.29 9.43
C VAL A 82 -11.02 -0.03 9.61
N PHE A 83 -10.67 0.80 10.58
CA PHE A 83 -9.31 1.25 10.83
C PHE A 83 -8.78 0.77 12.18
N THR A 84 -9.25 -0.37 12.71
CA THR A 84 -8.53 -1.11 13.76
C THR A 84 -7.05 -1.10 13.42
N GLU A 85 -6.20 -0.62 14.33
CA GLU A 85 -4.76 -0.41 14.13
C GLU A 85 -4.15 -1.54 13.31
N ASP A 86 -4.04 -1.28 12.01
CA ASP A 86 -3.48 -2.17 11.02
C ASP A 86 -1.97 -1.93 11.06
N THR A 87 -1.37 -2.27 12.20
CA THR A 87 0.07 -2.48 12.34
C THR A 87 0.51 -3.78 11.67
N ALA A 88 -0.38 -4.48 10.96
CA ALA A 88 -0.01 -5.51 10.03
C ALA A 88 0.55 -4.83 8.76
N GLU A 89 1.83 -4.46 8.85
CA GLU A 89 2.70 -4.42 7.68
C GLU A 89 2.33 -5.64 6.80
N PRO A 90 2.05 -5.48 5.49
CA PRO A 90 1.53 -6.59 4.69
C PRO A 90 2.44 -7.82 4.89
N PRO A 91 1.94 -9.07 4.96
CA PRO A 91 2.76 -10.23 5.33
C PRO A 91 4.08 -10.35 4.54
N ARG A 92 4.09 -9.81 3.31
CA ARG A 92 5.27 -9.59 2.48
C ARG A 92 6.32 -8.66 3.11
N ALA A 93 5.91 -7.46 3.49
CA ALA A 93 6.78 -6.44 4.06
C ALA A 93 7.20 -6.85 5.48
N GLN A 94 6.31 -7.46 6.27
CA GLN A 94 6.68 -8.06 7.54
C GLN A 94 7.72 -9.18 7.39
N GLY A 95 7.56 -10.08 6.42
CA GLY A 95 8.52 -11.16 6.16
C GLY A 95 9.90 -10.66 5.73
N LEU A 96 9.94 -9.65 4.84
CA LEU A 96 11.19 -9.04 4.39
C LEU A 96 11.86 -8.24 5.52
N THR A 97 11.09 -7.44 6.26
CA THR A 97 11.57 -6.67 7.41
C THR A 97 12.13 -7.59 8.48
N THR A 98 11.43 -8.68 8.81
CA THR A 98 11.91 -9.70 9.77
C THR A 98 13.18 -10.39 9.25
N PHE A 99 13.25 -10.73 7.96
CA PHE A 99 14.45 -11.28 7.34
C PHE A 99 15.65 -10.33 7.44
N LEU A 100 15.47 -9.04 7.11
CA LEU A 100 16.54 -8.04 7.20
C LEU A 100 16.98 -7.80 8.64
N GLN A 101 16.07 -7.87 9.63
CA GLN A 101 16.43 -7.79 11.04
C GLN A 101 17.25 -8.99 11.51
N LEU A 102 16.87 -10.20 11.11
CA LEU A 102 17.56 -11.44 11.50
C LEU A 102 18.92 -11.60 10.83
N TYR A 103 19.01 -11.31 9.53
CA TYR A 103 20.17 -11.65 8.71
C TYR A 103 20.97 -10.43 8.22
N GLY A 104 20.41 -9.23 8.26
CA GLY A 104 21.08 -8.01 7.79
C GLY A 104 22.31 -7.63 8.62
N ALA A 105 22.44 -8.14 9.84
CA ALA A 105 23.64 -7.97 10.64
C ALA A 105 24.66 -9.11 10.52
N HIS A 106 24.32 -10.18 9.81
CA HIS A 106 25.13 -11.39 9.77
C HIS A 106 26.37 -11.21 8.85
N PRO A 107 27.59 -11.52 9.31
CA PRO A 107 28.82 -11.26 8.57
C PRO A 107 28.95 -12.04 7.25
N ALA A 108 28.19 -13.13 7.07
CA ALA A 108 28.16 -13.89 5.82
C ALA A 108 27.36 -13.21 4.69
N PHE A 109 26.55 -12.19 5.02
CA PHE A 109 25.62 -11.52 4.12
C PHE A 109 25.74 -9.98 4.17
N PRO A 110 26.94 -9.41 3.96
CA PRO A 110 27.12 -7.96 3.96
C PRO A 110 26.24 -7.26 2.91
N GLU A 111 25.87 -7.95 1.84
CA GLU A 111 25.01 -7.44 0.77
C GLU A 111 23.61 -7.06 1.26
N LEU A 112 23.12 -7.64 2.37
CA LEU A 112 21.81 -7.29 2.93
C LEU A 112 21.76 -5.89 3.55
N ARG A 113 22.91 -5.27 3.81
CA ARG A 113 23.02 -3.87 4.24
C ARG A 113 23.07 -2.89 3.07
N ASP A 114 23.25 -3.39 1.85
CA ASP A 114 23.32 -2.57 0.65
C ASP A 114 21.90 -2.11 0.25
N PRO A 115 21.65 -0.79 0.13
CA PRO A 115 20.35 -0.25 -0.29
C PRO A 115 19.87 -0.79 -1.64
N ASP A 116 20.77 -1.09 -2.57
CA ASP A 116 20.39 -1.59 -3.91
C ASP A 116 19.91 -3.05 -3.84
N TRP A 117 20.50 -3.86 -2.97
CA TRP A 117 20.01 -5.20 -2.67
C TRP A 117 18.67 -5.17 -1.95
N GLN A 118 18.50 -4.29 -0.96
CA GLN A 118 17.22 -4.12 -0.28
C GLN A 118 16.11 -3.67 -1.24
N ARG A 119 16.42 -2.76 -2.18
CA ARG A 119 15.49 -2.34 -3.23
C ARG A 119 15.12 -3.52 -4.14
N THR A 120 16.11 -4.32 -4.55
CA THR A 120 15.89 -5.50 -5.40
C THR A 120 15.00 -6.54 -4.72
N LEU A 121 15.27 -6.85 -3.45
CA LEU A 121 14.45 -7.76 -2.64
C LEU A 121 13.04 -7.21 -2.42
N SER A 122 12.89 -5.92 -2.15
CA SER A 122 11.57 -5.28 -1.98
C SER A 122 10.69 -5.37 -3.24
N GLY A 123 11.30 -5.39 -4.43
CA GLY A 123 10.62 -5.51 -5.72
C GLY A 123 10.33 -6.95 -6.15
N ALA A 124 10.98 -7.93 -5.53
CA ALA A 124 10.97 -9.31 -5.98
C ALA A 124 9.63 -10.03 -5.83
N ARG A 125 9.36 -10.95 -6.77
CA ARG A 125 8.26 -11.91 -6.75
C ARG A 125 8.79 -13.32 -7.01
N PHE A 126 8.45 -14.26 -6.14
CA PHE A 126 8.77 -15.67 -6.20
C PHE A 126 7.54 -16.48 -6.64
N HIS A 127 7.58 -17.14 -7.80
CA HIS A 127 6.43 -17.85 -8.38
C HIS A 127 5.13 -17.02 -8.47
N GLY A 128 5.25 -15.72 -8.76
CA GLY A 128 4.10 -14.81 -8.88
C GLY A 128 3.58 -14.23 -7.55
N ALA A 129 4.06 -14.71 -6.41
CA ALA A 129 3.76 -14.18 -5.08
C ALA A 129 5.05 -13.70 -4.38
N ALA A 130 4.96 -12.82 -3.39
CA ALA A 130 6.15 -12.48 -2.61
C ALA A 130 6.32 -13.47 -1.44
N PRO A 131 7.55 -13.84 -1.06
CA PRO A 131 7.77 -14.62 0.15
C PRO A 131 7.22 -13.88 1.38
N THR A 132 6.58 -14.63 2.27
CA THR A 132 5.99 -14.10 3.52
C THR A 132 6.77 -14.53 4.76
N ALA A 133 7.56 -15.61 4.68
CA ALA A 133 8.39 -16.12 5.77
C ALA A 133 9.87 -15.69 5.61
N PRO A 134 10.60 -15.42 6.72
CA PRO A 134 12.01 -15.04 6.67
C PRO A 134 12.92 -16.09 6.00
N ASP A 135 12.66 -17.38 6.23
CA ASP A 135 13.48 -18.46 5.65
C ASP A 135 13.31 -18.53 4.11
N ALA A 136 12.10 -18.28 3.62
CA ALA A 136 11.84 -18.20 2.18
C ALA A 136 12.55 -16.98 1.55
N TRP A 137 12.71 -15.88 2.29
CA TRP A 137 13.53 -14.75 1.87
C TRP A 137 15.02 -15.09 1.83
N LEU A 138 15.52 -15.89 2.78
CA LEU A 138 16.91 -16.35 2.78
C LEU A 138 17.22 -17.24 1.58
N GLU A 139 16.36 -18.23 1.30
CA GLU A 139 16.50 -19.09 0.12
C GLU A 139 16.50 -18.26 -1.18
N TYR A 140 15.58 -17.31 -1.29
CA TYR A 140 15.49 -16.42 -2.44
C TYR A 140 16.72 -15.52 -2.59
N PHE A 141 17.22 -14.95 -1.50
CA PHE A 141 18.45 -14.16 -1.50
C PHE A 141 19.66 -14.99 -1.95
N LEU A 142 19.81 -16.23 -1.46
CA LEU A 142 20.91 -17.11 -1.85
C LEU A 142 20.85 -17.47 -3.34
N LEU A 143 19.65 -17.68 -3.88
CA LEU A 143 19.44 -17.87 -5.31
C LEU A 143 19.88 -16.65 -6.12
N LEU A 144 19.43 -15.45 -5.75
CA LEU A 144 19.82 -14.20 -6.41
C LEU A 144 21.33 -13.97 -6.35
N ARG A 145 21.94 -14.17 -5.19
CA ARG A 145 23.39 -14.02 -4.98
C ARG A 145 24.19 -14.98 -5.87
N ARG A 146 23.70 -16.20 -6.09
CA ARG A 146 24.31 -17.18 -6.99
C ARG A 146 24.21 -16.73 -8.46
N LEU A 147 23.05 -16.24 -8.88
CA LEU A 147 22.85 -15.72 -10.24
C LEU A 147 23.72 -14.50 -10.52
N HIS A 148 23.83 -13.58 -9.55
CA HIS A 148 24.64 -12.37 -9.67
C HIS A 148 26.15 -12.65 -9.72
N ARG A 149 26.61 -13.80 -9.21
CA ARG A 149 28.01 -14.25 -9.33
C ARG A 149 28.29 -15.04 -10.62
N ALA A 150 27.26 -15.56 -11.29
CA ALA A 150 27.40 -16.36 -12.50
C ALA A 150 27.52 -15.51 -13.78
N HIS A 151 27.19 -14.21 -13.70
CA HIS A 151 27.32 -13.24 -14.79
C HIS A 151 28.14 -12.03 -14.33
N PRO A 152 29.48 -12.06 -14.47
CA PRO A 152 30.33 -10.89 -14.28
C PRO A 152 30.17 -9.86 -15.41
#